data_AF-A0A939KY68-F1
#
_entry.id   AF-A0A939KY68-F1
#
_cell.length_a   1.000
_cell.length_b   1.000
_cell.length_c   1.000
_cell.angle_alpha   90.00
_cell.angle_beta   90.00
_cell.angle_gamma   90.00
#
_symmetry.space_group_name_H-M   'P 1'
#
loop_
_entity.id
_entity.type
_entity.pdbx_description
1 polymer ?
#
loop_
_entity_poly.entity_id
_entity_poly.type
_entity_poly.pdbx_seq_one_letter_code
_entity_poly.pdbx_strand_id
1 'polypeptide(L)'
;HGVPAGHLRLQLTAQGDSATPVVLHAAYVQVVSTQPAPKGNAYTPGSGCGGSLTPAAFEVDLDASAPRAVPVPAREGEVATTTSNFPYRVSDTDPQVLNIDATTGSQDVSWYLDLVWSSGDRQGKLRVDDHGRPFRTAGLRGAPAYFYNGKAWARTQPDQ
;
A
#
# COMPACT_ATOMS: atom_id res chain seq x y z
N HIS A 1 17.30 1.62 12.68
CA HIS A 1 16.19 0.95 11.99
C HIS A 1 15.10 1.97 11.72
N GLY A 2 14.71 2.17 10.46
CA GLY A 2 13.60 3.07 10.08
C GLY A 2 12.32 2.29 9.85
N VAL A 3 11.17 2.94 10.00
CA VAL A 3 9.84 2.37 9.69
C VAL A 3 9.17 3.33 8.70
N PRO A 4 8.55 2.84 7.61
CA PRO A 4 7.72 3.67 6.74
C PRO A 4 6.65 4.40 7.56
N ALA A 5 6.52 5.70 7.32
CA ALA A 5 5.67 6.56 8.12
C ALA A 5 4.65 7.31 7.25
N GLY A 6 3.40 7.35 7.68
CA GLY A 6 2.25 7.92 6.97
C GLY A 6 1.65 6.94 5.97
N HIS A 7 2.48 6.51 5.02
CA HIS A 7 2.08 5.60 3.93
C HIS A 7 3.07 4.45 3.79
N LEU A 8 2.56 3.27 3.47
CA LEU A 8 3.34 2.16 2.92
C LEU A 8 2.83 1.86 1.51
N ARG A 9 3.66 2.14 0.51
CA ARG A 9 3.39 1.80 -0.89
C ARG A 9 4.04 0.48 -1.25
N LEU A 10 3.23 -0.47 -1.69
CA LEU A 10 3.67 -1.78 -2.16
C LEU A 10 3.34 -1.91 -3.65
N GLN A 11 4.27 -2.48 -4.41
CA GLN A 11 4.01 -2.93 -5.77
C GLN A 11 4.08 -4.45 -5.79
N LEU A 12 2.96 -5.09 -6.10
CA LEU A 12 2.83 -6.54 -6.17
C LEU A 12 2.67 -6.95 -7.62
N THR A 13 3.52 -7.85 -8.10
CA THR A 13 3.35 -8.47 -9.41
C THR A 13 2.80 -9.87 -9.21
N ALA A 14 1.55 -10.09 -9.63
CA ALA A 14 0.92 -11.39 -9.63
C ALA A 14 1.08 -12.04 -11.00
N GLN A 15 1.64 -13.25 -11.04
CA GLN A 15 1.88 -14.01 -12.26
C GLN A 15 1.57 -15.48 -12.01
N GLY A 16 0.97 -16.15 -13.00
CA GLY A 16 0.81 -17.60 -12.99
C GLY A 16 2.16 -18.31 -13.22
N ASP A 17 2.26 -19.55 -12.80
CA ASP A 17 3.43 -20.42 -13.03
C ASP A 17 3.38 -21.14 -14.38
N SER A 18 2.26 -21.04 -15.09
CA SER A 18 1.98 -21.72 -16.35
C SER A 18 0.95 -20.96 -17.17
N ALA A 19 0.70 -21.43 -18.39
CA ALA A 19 -0.32 -20.88 -19.29
C ALA A 19 -1.76 -21.08 -18.78
N THR A 20 -1.96 -21.87 -17.72
CA THR A 20 -3.30 -22.06 -17.12
C THR A 20 -3.69 -20.80 -16.36
N PRO A 21 -4.84 -20.16 -16.69
CA PRO A 21 -5.22 -18.93 -16.04
C PRO A 21 -5.47 -19.09 -14.55
N VAL A 22 -5.04 -18.09 -13.80
CA VAL A 22 -5.44 -17.87 -12.41
C VAL A 22 -6.32 -16.62 -12.37
N VAL A 23 -7.46 -16.71 -11.69
CA VAL A 23 -8.33 -15.56 -11.43
C VAL A 23 -8.08 -15.09 -10.01
N LEU A 24 -7.68 -13.84 -9.85
CA LEU A 24 -7.64 -13.15 -8.57
C LEU A 24 -9.00 -12.49 -8.35
N HIS A 25 -9.69 -12.83 -7.27
CA HIS A 25 -11.07 -12.40 -7.01
C HIS A 25 -11.17 -11.17 -6.12
N ALA A 26 -10.23 -11.02 -5.18
CA ALA A 26 -10.23 -9.94 -4.20
C ALA A 26 -8.89 -9.88 -3.47
N ALA A 27 -8.62 -8.72 -2.88
CA ALA A 27 -7.61 -8.54 -1.86
C ALA A 27 -8.27 -8.16 -0.53
N TYR A 28 -7.86 -8.82 0.56
CA TYR A 28 -8.32 -8.54 1.91
C TYR A 28 -7.17 -8.12 2.80
N VAL A 29 -7.45 -7.22 3.74
CA VAL A 29 -6.49 -6.75 4.73
C VAL A 29 -6.78 -7.45 6.04
N GLN A 30 -5.75 -8.07 6.62
CA GLN A 30 -5.83 -8.66 7.96
C GLN A 30 -4.93 -7.87 8.90
N VAL A 31 -5.53 -7.05 9.76
CA VAL A 31 -4.83 -6.38 10.86
C VAL A 31 -4.45 -7.42 11.92
N VAL A 32 -3.17 -7.44 12.28
CA VAL A 32 -2.59 -8.33 13.29
C VAL A 32 -2.54 -7.63 14.65
N SER A 33 -2.09 -6.38 14.67
CA SER A 33 -2.01 -5.59 15.89
C SER A 33 -2.04 -4.11 15.56
N THR A 34 -2.61 -3.34 16.48
CA THR A 34 -2.67 -1.89 16.44
C THR A 34 -2.16 -1.35 17.77
N GLN A 35 -1.28 -0.35 17.72
CA GLN A 35 -0.83 0.38 18.89
C GLN A 35 -0.67 1.88 18.55
N PRO A 36 -0.55 2.79 19.53
CA PRO A 36 -0.28 4.19 19.25
C PRO A 36 1.04 4.36 18.47
N ALA A 37 1.06 5.27 17.50
CA ALA A 37 2.27 5.55 16.73
C ALA A 37 3.44 5.97 17.65
N PRO A 38 4.68 5.57 17.33
CA PRO A 38 5.85 6.00 18.08
C PRO A 38 5.95 7.53 18.11
N LYS A 39 6.29 8.10 19.26
CA LYS A 39 6.50 9.56 19.44
C LYS A 39 7.83 10.06 18.83
N GLY A 40 8.37 9.34 17.85
CA GLY A 40 9.64 9.65 17.21
C GLY A 40 9.54 10.82 16.22
N ASN A 41 10.69 11.22 15.67
CA ASN A 41 10.73 12.20 14.59
C ASN A 41 10.49 11.52 13.24
N ALA A 42 9.75 12.20 12.37
CA ALA A 42 9.56 11.80 11.00
C ALA A 42 10.53 12.55 10.09
N TYR A 43 11.12 11.84 9.12
CA TYR A 43 12.12 12.41 8.21
C TYR A 43 11.72 12.11 6.77
N THR A 44 11.52 13.18 5.99
CA THR A 44 11.22 13.10 4.56
C THR A 44 12.43 13.61 3.76
N PRO A 45 13.20 12.73 3.09
CA PRO A 45 14.34 13.15 2.29
C PRO A 45 13.86 13.75 0.96
N GLY A 46 13.65 15.07 0.95
CA GLY A 46 13.39 15.88 -0.25
C GLY A 46 12.04 15.63 -0.95
N SER A 47 11.36 16.70 -1.34
CA SER A 47 10.27 16.62 -2.31
C SER A 47 10.88 16.22 -3.65
N GLY A 48 10.70 14.97 -4.09
CA GLY A 48 11.04 14.61 -5.46
C GLY A 48 10.36 15.59 -6.41
N CYS A 49 11.11 16.19 -7.35
CA CYS A 49 10.59 17.09 -8.38
C CYS A 49 9.68 16.37 -9.41
N GLY A 50 9.02 15.27 -9.03
CA GLY A 50 7.99 14.64 -9.84
C GLY A 50 6.71 15.45 -9.68
N GLY A 51 6.17 15.97 -10.79
CA GLY A 51 4.85 16.62 -10.80
C GLY A 51 3.78 15.73 -10.16
N SER A 52 2.62 16.32 -9.85
CA SER A 52 1.48 15.69 -9.15
C SER A 52 0.84 14.53 -9.93
N LEU A 53 1.59 13.45 -10.11
CA LEU A 53 1.13 12.18 -10.65
C LEU A 53 0.92 11.24 -9.46
N THR A 54 -0.35 10.98 -9.15
CA THR A 54 -0.70 9.90 -8.24
C THR A 54 -0.98 8.67 -9.10
N PRO A 55 -0.21 7.58 -8.99
CA PRO A 55 -0.47 6.37 -9.75
C PRO A 55 -1.77 5.70 -9.29
N ALA A 56 -2.41 4.93 -10.17
CA ALA A 56 -3.56 4.11 -9.79
C ALA A 56 -3.13 3.07 -8.75
N ALA A 57 -3.92 2.92 -7.70
CA ALA A 57 -3.61 2.04 -6.58
C ALA A 57 -4.89 1.52 -5.92
N PHE A 58 -4.73 0.51 -5.07
CA PHE A 58 -5.69 0.14 -4.06
C PHE A 58 -5.32 0.85 -2.77
N GLU A 59 -6.12 1.84 -2.38
CA GLU A 59 -5.98 2.50 -1.09
C GLU A 59 -6.51 1.60 0.02
N VAL A 60 -5.77 1.57 1.13
CA VAL A 60 -6.11 0.83 2.34
C VAL A 60 -6.01 1.79 3.52
N ASP A 61 -7.17 2.21 4.04
CA ASP A 61 -7.24 2.90 5.32
C ASP A 61 -7.17 1.87 6.46
N LEU A 62 -6.04 1.84 7.17
CA LEU A 62 -5.82 0.92 8.30
C LEU A 62 -6.47 1.39 9.60
N ASP A 63 -6.92 2.66 9.67
CA ASP A 63 -7.66 3.18 10.84
C ASP A 63 -9.16 2.80 10.77
N ALA A 64 -9.63 2.32 9.61
CA ALA A 64 -10.99 1.84 9.42
C ALA A 64 -11.30 0.62 10.29
N SER A 65 -12.55 0.51 10.77
CA SER A 65 -12.99 -0.64 11.59
C SER A 65 -12.93 -1.98 10.84
N ALA A 66 -13.00 -1.94 9.51
CA ALA A 66 -12.79 -3.07 8.61
C ALA A 66 -12.02 -2.58 7.38
N PRO A 67 -10.67 -2.57 7.43
CA PRO A 67 -9.83 -2.10 6.33
C PRO A 67 -10.08 -2.89 5.04
N ARG A 68 -10.20 -2.17 3.92
CA ARG A 68 -10.46 -2.75 2.59
C ARG A 68 -9.54 -2.10 1.56
N ALA A 69 -9.14 -2.89 0.57
CA ALA A 69 -8.48 -2.40 -0.63
C ALA A 69 -9.53 -1.78 -1.56
N VAL A 70 -9.47 -0.46 -1.73
CA VAL A 70 -10.40 0.30 -2.59
C VAL A 70 -9.65 0.83 -3.81
N PRO A 71 -10.08 0.52 -5.04
CA PRO A 71 -9.38 1.00 -6.23
C PRO A 71 -9.56 2.51 -6.39
N VAL A 72 -8.46 3.22 -6.55
CA VAL A 72 -8.41 4.65 -6.80
C VAL A 72 -7.69 4.90 -8.13
N PRO A 73 -8.27 5.69 -9.05
CA PRO A 73 -7.67 5.96 -10.36
C PRO A 73 -6.39 6.76 -10.24
N ALA A 74 -5.51 6.61 -11.24
CA ALA A 74 -4.39 7.53 -11.38
C ALA A 74 -4.93 8.94 -11.64
N ARG A 75 -4.19 9.95 -11.18
CA ARG A 75 -4.50 11.35 -11.45
C ARG A 75 -3.29 12.06 -12.01
N GLU A 76 -3.52 12.80 -13.09
CA GLU A 76 -2.58 13.77 -13.66
C GLU A 76 -3.27 15.14 -13.60
N GLY A 77 -2.91 15.96 -12.60
CA GLY A 77 -3.65 17.19 -12.29
C GLY A 77 -5.09 16.87 -11.85
N GLU A 78 -6.09 17.50 -12.49
CA GLU A 78 -7.52 17.24 -12.22
C GLU A 78 -8.10 16.08 -13.04
N VAL A 79 -7.31 15.49 -13.96
CA VAL A 79 -7.79 14.43 -14.85
C VAL A 79 -7.56 13.06 -14.19
N ALA A 80 -8.64 12.32 -13.97
CA ALA A 80 -8.59 10.93 -13.49
C ALA A 80 -8.60 9.94 -14.65
N THR A 81 -7.77 8.90 -14.58
CA THR A 81 -7.80 7.78 -15.53
C THR A 81 -8.92 6.80 -15.19
N THR A 82 -9.21 5.86 -16.10
CA THR A 82 -10.00 4.67 -15.74
C THR A 82 -9.22 3.85 -14.71
N THR A 83 -9.89 3.38 -13.68
CA THR A 83 -9.35 2.38 -12.74
C THR A 83 -10.07 1.06 -12.95
N SER A 84 -9.33 -0.04 -12.93
CA SER A 84 -9.91 -1.38 -12.90
C SER A 84 -10.05 -1.85 -11.45
N ASN A 85 -10.91 -2.84 -11.24
CA ASN A 85 -11.04 -3.52 -9.97
C ASN A 85 -11.03 -5.03 -10.21
N PHE A 86 -10.91 -5.81 -9.14
CA PHE A 86 -11.09 -7.24 -9.18
C PHE A 86 -12.44 -7.63 -9.83
N PRO A 87 -12.50 -8.78 -10.53
CA PRO A 87 -11.44 -9.79 -10.65
C PRO A 87 -10.37 -9.47 -11.71
N TYR A 88 -9.17 -10.02 -11.53
CA TYR A 88 -8.07 -10.00 -12.51
C TYR A 88 -7.73 -11.40 -12.97
N ARG A 89 -7.32 -11.55 -14.24
CA ARG A 89 -6.79 -12.80 -14.78
C ARG A 89 -5.29 -12.67 -14.95
N VAL A 90 -4.55 -13.70 -14.55
CA VAL A 90 -3.10 -13.77 -14.74
C VAL A 90 -2.67 -15.13 -15.30
N SER A 91 -1.55 -15.16 -16.00
CA SER A 91 -0.85 -16.37 -16.42
C SER A 91 0.67 -16.15 -16.40
N ASP A 92 1.45 -17.12 -16.85
CA ASP A 92 2.91 -16.98 -17.09
C ASP A 92 3.30 -15.85 -18.05
N THR A 93 2.45 -15.57 -19.06
CA THR A 93 2.68 -14.53 -20.07
C THR A 93 1.83 -13.27 -19.87
N ASP A 94 0.92 -13.26 -18.90
CA ASP A 94 0.00 -12.15 -18.62
C ASP A 94 0.04 -11.80 -17.13
N PRO A 95 1.08 -11.08 -16.65
CA PRO A 95 1.19 -10.67 -15.26
C PRO A 95 0.31 -9.45 -14.96
N GLN A 96 -0.27 -9.40 -13.75
CA GLN A 96 -0.99 -8.24 -13.24
C GLN A 96 -0.15 -7.53 -12.16
N VAL A 97 0.07 -6.23 -12.33
CA VAL A 97 0.64 -5.37 -11.29
C VAL A 97 -0.46 -4.76 -10.45
N LEU A 98 -0.36 -4.86 -9.13
CA LEU A 98 -1.26 -4.27 -8.14
C LEU A 98 -0.43 -3.32 -7.28
N ASN A 99 -0.72 -2.02 -7.35
CA ASN A 99 -0.15 -1.05 -6.41
C ASN A 99 -1.08 -0.95 -5.19
N ILE A 100 -0.53 -1.04 -3.99
CA ILE A 100 -1.26 -0.87 -2.73
C ILE A 100 -0.69 0.37 -2.03
N ASP A 101 -1.54 1.28 -1.59
CA ASP A 101 -1.16 2.43 -0.75
C ASP A 101 -1.90 2.30 0.59
N ALA A 102 -1.18 1.82 1.62
CA ALA A 102 -1.74 1.61 2.94
C ALA A 102 -1.38 2.76 3.88
N THR A 103 -2.39 3.29 4.56
CA THR A 103 -2.27 4.52 5.35
C THR A 103 -2.78 4.31 6.77
N THR A 104 -2.19 5.04 7.72
CA THR A 104 -2.73 5.22 9.07
C THR A 104 -2.32 6.59 9.57
N GLY A 105 -3.22 7.27 10.28
CA GLY A 105 -2.96 8.61 10.77
C GLY A 105 -2.10 8.60 12.03
N SER A 106 -2.51 7.87 13.06
CA SER A 106 -1.94 7.98 14.42
C SER A 106 -1.58 6.64 15.07
N GLN A 107 -1.70 5.55 14.32
CA GLN A 107 -1.47 4.20 14.82
C GLN A 107 -0.21 3.61 14.21
N ASP A 108 0.34 2.61 14.87
CA ASP A 108 1.35 1.71 14.34
C ASP A 108 0.70 0.35 14.19
N VAL A 109 0.49 -0.03 12.93
CA VAL A 109 -0.35 -1.15 12.53
C VAL A 109 0.52 -2.21 11.88
N SER A 110 0.44 -3.43 12.40
CA SER A 110 0.98 -4.62 11.76
C SER A 110 -0.12 -5.37 11.04
N TRP A 111 0.07 -5.71 9.77
CA TRP A 111 -0.99 -6.26 8.91
C TRP A 111 -0.47 -7.17 7.79
N TYR A 112 -1.36 -7.99 7.25
CA TYR A 112 -1.13 -8.82 6.06
C TYR A 112 -2.12 -8.45 4.94
N LEU A 113 -1.74 -8.76 3.71
CA LEU A 113 -2.65 -8.75 2.57
C LEU A 113 -2.90 -10.19 2.10
N ASP A 114 -4.17 -10.55 1.92
CA ASP A 114 -4.59 -11.85 1.39
C ASP A 114 -5.20 -11.69 0.01
N LEU A 115 -4.64 -12.37 -0.98
CA LEU A 115 -5.21 -12.48 -2.32
C LEU A 115 -6.06 -13.74 -2.41
N VAL A 116 -7.34 -13.60 -2.72
CA VAL A 116 -8.23 -14.74 -3.00
C VAL A 116 -8.10 -15.12 -4.47
N TRP A 117 -7.87 -16.40 -4.75
CA TRP A 117 -7.60 -16.87 -6.10
C TRP A 117 -8.29 -18.19 -6.42
N SER A 118 -8.48 -18.45 -7.72
CA SER A 118 -8.87 -19.76 -8.25
C SER A 118 -8.13 -20.08 -9.55
N SER A 119 -7.86 -21.37 -9.78
CA SER A 119 -7.26 -21.87 -11.02
C SER A 119 -7.74 -23.31 -11.26
N GLY A 120 -8.53 -23.50 -12.33
CA GLY A 120 -9.22 -24.77 -12.55
C GLY A 120 -10.17 -25.12 -11.41
N ASP A 121 -9.98 -26.29 -10.81
CA ASP A 121 -10.71 -26.80 -9.65
C ASP A 121 -10.10 -26.36 -8.29
N ARG A 122 -8.93 -25.72 -8.31
CA ARG A 122 -8.24 -25.22 -7.12
C ARG A 122 -8.66 -23.80 -6.81
N GLN A 123 -8.72 -23.49 -5.52
CA GLN A 123 -8.95 -22.15 -4.99
C GLN A 123 -8.26 -21.98 -3.65
N GLY A 124 -7.99 -20.74 -3.26
CA GLY A 124 -7.37 -20.47 -1.97
C GLY A 124 -7.17 -18.99 -1.68
N LYS A 125 -6.41 -18.76 -0.60
CA LYS A 125 -5.89 -17.44 -0.24
C LYS A 125 -4.38 -17.50 -0.24
N LEU A 126 -3.74 -16.56 -0.93
CA LEU A 126 -2.31 -16.35 -0.88
C LEU A 126 -2.02 -15.16 0.03
N ARG A 127 -1.26 -15.41 1.10
CA ARG A 127 -0.76 -14.34 1.97
C ARG A 127 0.42 -13.65 1.32
N VAL A 128 0.38 -12.33 1.32
CA VAL A 128 1.49 -11.45 0.97
C VAL A 128 1.98 -10.82 2.27
N ASP A 129 3.29 -10.92 2.50
CA ASP A 129 3.96 -10.53 3.74
C ASP A 129 5.37 -9.96 3.47
N ASP A 130 6.00 -9.42 4.50
CA ASP A 130 7.40 -8.98 4.50
C ASP A 130 8.30 -10.12 4.96
N HIS A 131 8.67 -11.03 4.05
CA HIS A 131 9.59 -12.15 4.32
C HIS A 131 9.18 -12.99 5.54
N GLY A 132 7.90 -13.37 5.61
CA GLY A 132 7.31 -14.16 6.69
C GLY A 132 6.84 -13.34 7.90
N ARG A 133 6.88 -12.01 7.82
CA ARG A 133 6.41 -11.09 8.87
C ARG A 133 5.29 -10.18 8.36
N PRO A 134 4.38 -9.69 9.22
CA PRO A 134 3.41 -8.71 8.79
C PRO A 134 4.11 -7.42 8.33
N PHE A 135 3.51 -6.73 7.37
CA PHE A 135 3.87 -5.35 7.06
C PHE A 135 3.64 -4.47 8.28
N ARG A 136 4.43 -3.41 8.41
CA ARG A 136 4.27 -2.40 9.46
C ARG A 136 4.13 -1.02 8.85
N THR A 137 3.03 -0.35 9.16
CA THR A 137 2.77 1.04 8.76
C THR A 137 2.56 1.86 10.01
N ALA A 138 3.35 2.93 10.20
CA ALA A 138 3.22 3.81 11.35
C ALA A 138 2.70 5.19 10.93
N GLY A 139 1.76 5.73 11.68
CA GLY A 139 1.19 7.04 11.45
C GLY A 139 2.13 8.17 11.83
N LEU A 140 1.88 9.34 11.26
CA LEU A 140 2.68 10.55 11.44
C LEU A 140 1.98 11.63 12.27
N ARG A 141 0.68 11.48 12.52
CA ARG A 141 -0.12 12.50 13.22
C ARG A 141 0.42 12.71 14.63
N GLY A 142 0.87 13.93 14.90
CA GLY A 142 1.43 14.34 16.19
C GLY A 142 2.95 14.14 16.33
N ALA A 143 3.61 13.50 15.37
CA ALA A 143 5.07 13.42 15.33
C ALA A 143 5.69 14.73 14.80
N PRO A 144 6.76 15.26 15.40
CA PRO A 144 7.57 16.30 14.76
C PRO A 144 8.13 15.78 13.44
N ALA A 145 7.76 16.42 12.32
CA ALA A 145 8.26 16.06 11.00
C ALA A 145 9.34 17.03 10.54
N TYR A 146 10.30 16.50 9.77
CA TYR A 146 11.42 17.24 9.21
C TYR A 146 11.60 16.88 7.74
N PHE A 147 11.78 17.89 6.89
CA PHE A 147 12.10 17.73 5.48
C PHE A 147 13.50 18.28 5.21
N TYR A 148 14.21 17.66 4.27
CA TYR A 148 15.51 18.17 3.83
C TYR A 148 15.33 19.19 2.71
N ASN A 149 15.75 20.44 2.92
CA ASN A 149 15.58 21.53 1.95
C ASN A 149 16.76 21.69 0.96
N GLY A 150 17.63 20.68 0.88
CA GLY A 150 18.87 20.73 0.08
C GLY A 150 20.09 21.24 0.85
N LYS A 151 19.92 21.89 2.00
CA LYS A 151 21.03 22.38 2.86
C LYS A 151 20.96 21.89 4.30
N ALA A 152 19.74 21.80 4.87
CA ALA A 152 19.52 21.39 6.24
C ALA A 152 18.16 20.71 6.40
N TRP A 153 17.99 19.97 7.50
CA TRP A 153 16.69 19.50 7.95
C TRP A 153 15.91 20.68 8.53
N ALA A 154 14.75 20.98 7.95
CA ALA A 154 13.82 21.98 8.43
C ALA A 154 12.54 21.30 8.91
N ARG A 155 11.92 21.84 9.97
CA ARG A 155 10.65 21.29 10.48
C ARG A 155 9.55 21.48 9.44
N THR A 156 8.73 20.47 9.23
CA THR A 156 7.50 20.51 8.41
C THR A 156 6.32 20.03 9.22
N GLN A 157 5.12 20.31 8.72
CA GLN A 157 3.95 19.51 9.07
C GLN A 157 3.96 18.25 8.19
N PRO A 158 3.75 17.05 8.75
CA PRO A 158 3.47 15.90 7.92
C PRO A 158 2.17 16.17 7.16
N ASP A 159 2.12 15.79 5.88
CA ASP A 159 0.90 15.85 5.08
C ASP A 159 -0.23 15.14 5.86
N GLN A 160 -1.39 15.79 5.96
CA GLN A 160 -2.51 15.40 6.82
C GLN A 160 -3.17 14.08 6.42
#